data_AF-A0ABD5U8I8-F1
#
_entry.id   AF-A0ABD5U8I8-F1
#
_cell.length_a   1.000
_cell.length_b   1.000
_cell.length_c   1.000
_cell.angle_alpha   90.00
_cell.angle_beta   90.00
_cell.angle_gamma   90.00
#
_symmetry.space_group_name_H-M   'P 1'
#
loop_
_entity.id
_entity.type
_entity.pdbx_description
1 polymer ?
#
loop_
_entity_poly.entity_id
_entity_poly.type
_entity_poly.pdbx_seq_one_letter_code
_entity_poly.pdbx_strand_id
1 'polypeptide(L)' 'MAGTDDEPTDDAARDAPRPGRMLVREWVIAANYYAPGDYDVPQAPRFRAERREDGALVLYAPDTDEHVLTAGAPSPVRR' A
#
# COMPACT_ATOMS: atom_id res chain seq x y z
N MET A 1 -10.85 15.70 53.27
CA MET A 1 -10.22 14.74 52.33
C MET A 1 -11.03 14.80 51.05
N ALA A 2 -10.51 15.47 50.02
CA ALA A 2 -11.10 15.48 48.69
C ALA A 2 -10.15 14.66 47.80
N GLY A 3 -10.67 13.56 47.25
CA GLY A 3 -9.95 12.72 46.31
C GLY A 3 -9.81 13.45 44.99
N THR A 4 -8.60 13.55 44.48
CA THR A 4 -8.34 13.80 43.06
C THR A 4 -8.48 12.47 42.34
N ASP A 5 -9.63 12.28 41.70
CA ASP A 5 -9.76 11.35 40.58
C ASP A 5 -8.87 11.90 39.46
N ASP A 6 -7.69 11.29 39.31
CA ASP A 6 -6.76 11.51 38.22
C ASP A 6 -7.38 10.88 36.96
N GLU A 7 -8.26 11.64 36.28
CA GLU A 7 -8.81 11.21 35.00
C GLU A 7 -7.67 11.27 33.97
N PRO A 8 -7.25 10.13 33.39
CA PRO A 8 -6.16 10.14 32.43
C PRO A 8 -6.60 10.93 31.20
N THR A 9 -5.95 12.07 30.98
CA THR A 9 -6.22 12.96 29.86
C THR A 9 -6.03 12.20 28.53
N ASP A 10 -7.05 12.22 27.68
CA ASP A 10 -7.16 11.57 26.36
C ASP A 10 -5.94 11.84 25.42
N ASP A 11 -5.15 12.87 25.73
CA ASP A 11 -3.90 13.18 25.03
C ASP A 11 -2.84 12.07 25.12
N ALA A 12 -2.80 11.29 26.22
CA ALA A 12 -1.86 10.17 26.35
C ALA A 12 -2.18 9.01 25.39
N ALA A 13 -3.46 8.83 25.04
CA ALA A 13 -3.88 7.82 24.06
C ALA A 13 -3.58 8.25 22.61
N ARG A 14 -3.47 9.56 22.37
CA ARG A 14 -3.19 10.15 21.05
C ARG A 14 -1.73 9.96 20.62
N ASP A 15 -0.80 9.95 21.58
CA ASP A 15 0.63 9.75 21.38
C ASP A 15 1.09 8.28 21.48
N ALA A 16 0.19 7.37 21.84
CA ALA A 16 0.48 5.95 21.76
C ALA A 16 0.81 5.56 20.31
N PRO A 17 1.96 4.91 20.04
CA PRO A 17 2.34 4.53 18.68
C PRO A 17 1.29 3.58 18.12
N ARG A 18 0.48 4.08 17.18
CA ARG A 18 -0.51 3.25 16.50
C ARG A 18 0.23 2.14 15.76
N PRO A 19 -0.09 0.86 16.00
CA PRO A 19 0.52 -0.24 15.27
C PRO A 19 0.31 -0.02 13.76
N GLY A 20 1.40 -0.09 12.99
CA GLY A 20 1.40 0.13 11.54
C GLY A 20 1.99 1.46 11.06
N ARG A 21 1.93 2.55 11.84
CA ARG A 21 2.50 3.84 11.41
C ARG A 21 4.04 3.84 11.43
N MET A 22 4.63 3.07 12.35
CA MET A 22 6.08 2.85 12.45
C MET A 22 6.61 1.98 11.31
N LEU A 23 5.87 0.92 10.94
CA LEU A 23 6.20 0.03 9.83
C LEU A 23 6.19 0.79 8.49
N VAL A 24 5.17 1.62 8.22
CA VAL A 24 5.10 2.39 6.97
C VAL A 24 6.32 3.31 6.81
N ARG A 25 6.75 3.99 7.88
CA ARG A 25 7.95 4.84 7.86
C ARG A 25 9.23 4.05 7.61
N GLU A 26 9.37 2.89 8.25
CA GLU A 26 10.51 2.00 8.08
C GLU A 26 10.62 1.48 6.65
N TRP A 27 9.52 1.03 6.05
CA TRP A 27 9.50 0.60 4.64
C TRP A 27 9.81 1.73 3.66
N VAL A 28 9.32 2.95 3.93
CA VAL A 28 9.67 4.14 3.11
C VAL A 28 11.16 4.46 3.20
N ILE A 29 11.76 4.34 4.39
CA ILE A 29 13.21 4.52 4.56
C ILE A 29 13.96 3.41 3.81
N ALA A 30 13.58 2.15 4.00
CA ALA A 30 14.20 1.01 3.31
C ALA A 30 14.16 1.19 1.79
N ALA A 31 13.05 1.67 1.22
CA ALA A 31 12.90 1.93 -0.21
C ALA A 31 13.83 3.04 -0.76
N ASN A 32 14.37 3.92 0.10
CA ASN A 32 15.36 4.92 -0.33
C ASN A 32 16.78 4.37 -0.41
N TYR A 33 17.08 3.27 0.31
CA TYR A 33 18.43 2.73 0.42
C TYR A 33 18.60 1.39 -0.28
N TYR A 34 17.52 0.62 -0.45
CA TYR A 34 17.54 -0.71 -1.02
C TYR A 34 16.38 -0.89 -2.00
N ALA A 35 16.67 -1.57 -3.10
CA ALA A 35 15.69 -2.05 -4.05
C ALA A 35 15.14 -3.41 -3.58
N PRO A 36 13.93 -3.82 -4.02
CA PRO A 36 13.40 -5.15 -3.73
C PRO A 36 14.37 -6.29 -4.13
N GLY A 37 15.12 -6.11 -5.21
CA GLY A 37 16.11 -7.07 -5.68
C GLY A 37 17.25 -7.33 -4.69
N ASP A 38 17.54 -6.39 -3.77
CA ASP A 38 18.56 -6.59 -2.72
C ASP A 38 18.12 -7.61 -1.66
N TYR A 39 16.84 -8.00 -1.68
CA TYR A 39 16.24 -8.98 -0.77
C TYR A 39 15.75 -10.23 -1.51
N ASP A 40 16.29 -10.50 -2.70
CA ASP A 40 15.82 -11.57 -3.60
C ASP A 40 14.32 -11.48 -3.94
N VAL A 41 13.70 -10.31 -3.74
CA VAL A 41 12.32 -10.08 -4.14
C VAL A 41 12.30 -9.81 -5.64
N PRO A 42 11.57 -10.60 -6.43
CA PRO A 42 11.51 -10.41 -7.86
C PRO A 42 10.91 -9.04 -8.21
N GLN A 43 11.45 -8.42 -9.25
CA GLN A 43 10.87 -7.20 -9.80
C GLN A 43 9.44 -7.47 -10.27
N ALA A 44 8.52 -6.57 -9.91
CA ALA A 44 7.14 -6.71 -10.32
C ALA A 44 7.04 -6.67 -11.85
N PRO A 45 6.32 -7.61 -12.49
CA PRO A 45 6.12 -7.59 -13.92
C PRO A 45 5.32 -6.36 -14.35
N ARG A 46 5.63 -5.84 -15.54
CA ARG A 46 4.88 -4.75 -16.16
C ARG A 46 3.88 -5.36 -17.13
N PHE A 47 2.59 -5.14 -16.88
CA PHE A 47 1.53 -5.57 -17.78
C PHE A 47 1.12 -4.43 -18.69
N ARG A 48 0.88 -4.73 -19.97
CA ARG A 48 0.12 -3.83 -20.82
C ARG A 48 -1.33 -3.85 -20.34
N ALA A 49 -1.93 -2.67 -20.22
CA ALA A 49 -3.30 -2.53 -19.79
C ALA A 49 -4.12 -1.79 -20.85
N GLU A 50 -5.35 -2.24 -21.07
CA GLU A 50 -6.33 -1.59 -21.94
C GLU A 50 -7.63 -1.39 -21.19
N ARG A 51 -8.22 -0.21 -21.32
CA ARG A 51 -9.55 0.07 -20.78
C ARG A 51 -10.59 -0.18 -21.86
N ARG A 52 -11.55 -1.04 -21.56
CA ARG A 52 -12.69 -1.33 -22.44
C ARG A 52 -13.80 -0.29 -22.30
N GLU A 53 -14.74 -0.33 -23.23
CA GLU A 53 -15.89 0.59 -23.29
C GLU A 53 -16.79 0.50 -22.04
N ASP A 54 -16.88 -0.67 -21.42
CA ASP A 54 -17.59 -0.92 -20.16
C ASP A 54 -16.85 -0.41 -18.91
N GLY A 55 -15.66 0.17 -19.07
CA GLY A 55 -14.81 0.67 -18.00
C GLY A 55 -13.94 -0.40 -17.33
N ALA A 56 -14.04 -1.66 -17.75
CA ALA A 56 -13.17 -2.73 -17.26
C ALA A 56 -11.71 -2.48 -17.69
N LEU A 57 -10.77 -2.93 -16.85
CA LEU A 57 -9.34 -2.91 -17.17
C LEU A 57 -8.88 -4.32 -17.50
N VAL A 58 -8.33 -4.51 -18.70
CA VAL A 58 -7.78 -5.78 -19.15
C VAL A 58 -6.27 -5.70 -19.10
N LEU A 59 -5.65 -6.72 -18.50
CA LEU A 59 -4.20 -6.88 -18.44
C LEU A 59 -3.76 -7.97 -19.40
N TYR A 60 -2.68 -7.70 -20.12
CA TYR A 60 -2.05 -8.63 -21.06
C TYR A 60 -0.64 -8.98 -20.60
N ALA A 61 -0.27 -10.24 -20.76
CA ALA A 61 1.07 -10.74 -20.47
C ALA A 61 2.12 -9.99 -21.30
N PRO A 62 3.27 -9.62 -20.70
CA PRO A 62 4.28 -8.81 -21.38
C PRO A 62 4.90 -9.50 -22.60
N ASP A 63 5.09 -10.82 -22.54
CA ASP A 63 5.85 -11.55 -23.56
C ASP A 63 4.97 -12.15 -24.66
N THR A 64 3.70 -12.40 -24.37
CA THR A 64 2.77 -13.10 -25.28
C THR A 64 1.59 -12.25 -25.74
N ASP A 65 1.38 -11.08 -25.13
CA ASP A 65 0.16 -10.25 -25.28
C ASP A 65 -1.13 -11.04 -25.00
N GLU A 66 -1.02 -12.17 -24.28
CA GLU A 66 -2.16 -13.00 -23.91
C GLU A 66 -2.95 -12.32 -22.80
N HIS A 67 -4.28 -12.41 -22.87
CA HIS A 67 -5.15 -11.91 -21.84
C HIS A 67 -4.97 -12.71 -20.54
N VAL A 68 -4.56 -12.03 -19.45
CA VAL A 68 -4.29 -12.70 -18.16
C VAL A 68 -5.28 -12.33 -17.07
N LEU A 69 -5.87 -11.13 -17.12
CA LEU A 69 -6.78 -10.66 -16.09
C LEU A 69 -7.74 -9.60 -16.63
N THR A 70 -9.00 -9.65 -16.17
CA THR A 70 -9.97 -8.55 -16.33
C THR A 70 -10.40 -8.06 -14.96
N ALA A 71 -10.19 -6.77 -14.69
CA ALA A 71 -10.73 -6.09 -13.53
C ALA A 71 -12.03 -5.38 -13.93
N GLY A 72 -13.17 -5.85 -13.41
CA GLY A 72 -14.48 -5.28 -13.74
C GLY A 72 -14.77 -3.92 -13.07
N ALA A 73 -14.14 -3.63 -11.93
CA ALA A 73 -14.34 -2.37 -11.19
C ALA A 73 -13.00 -1.77 -10.73
N PRO A 74 -12.15 -1.30 -11.66
CA PRO A 74 -10.84 -0.75 -11.32
C PRO A 74 -10.95 0.63 -10.66
N SER A 75 -10.35 0.81 -9.49
CA SER A 75 -10.25 2.12 -8.82
C SER A 75 -8.96 2.84 -9.22
N PRO A 76 -9.03 4.07 -9.79
CA PRO A 76 -7.83 4.82 -10.13
C PRO A 76 -7.12 5.32 -8.88
N VAL A 77 -5.84 4.98 -8.74
CA VAL A 77 -4.96 5.55 -7.72
C VAL A 77 -4.09 6.61 -8.38
N ARG A 78 -4.16 7.85 -7.88
CA ARG A 78 -3.20 8.90 -8.26
C ARG A 78 -1.91 8.67 -7.49
N ARG A 79 -0.80 8.69 -8.23
CA ARG A 79 0.57 8.64 -7.70
C ARG A 79 1.10 10.04 -7.48
#